data_AF-A0AAN9YVT9-F1
#
_entry.id   AF-A0AAN9YVT9-F1
#
_cell.length_a   1.000
_cell.length_b   1.000
_cell.length_c   1.000
_cell.angle_alpha   90.00
_cell.angle_beta   90.00
_cell.angle_gamma   90.00
#
_symmetry.space_group_name_H-M   'P 1'
#
loop_
_entity.id
_entity.type
_entity.pdbx_description
1 polymer ?
#
loop_
_entity_poly.entity_id
_entity_poly.type
_entity_poly.pdbx_seq_one_letter_code
_entity_poly.pdbx_strand_id
1 'polypeptide(L)'
;MMGVWYTGTFKNDERIYQKVIELHSQFVGEWKAQSPDGDFYTQALFQALPTLFAKHSVEKGGNVLGLDRETENMIIVQFNIAVKGVEQETLAREKSRQFGVALRAYGESVGCNVPWLYLNYADYYQDPLGSYGGVNIAKIRAAALKYDPDKVFQNRSPGGFKISRHLG
;
A
#
# COMPACT_ATOMS: atom_id res chain seq x y z
N MET A 1 12.26 -17.18 -2.37
CA MET A 1 12.40 -15.76 -2.76
C MET A 1 11.75 -14.92 -1.68
N MET A 2 12.37 -13.81 -1.30
CA MET A 2 11.83 -12.86 -0.33
C MET A 2 11.15 -11.74 -1.12
N GLY A 3 9.90 -11.45 -0.77
CA GLY A 3 9.09 -10.46 -1.45
C GLY A 3 9.18 -9.10 -0.78
N VAL A 4 9.20 -8.06 -1.59
CA VAL A 4 9.07 -6.66 -1.19
C VAL A 4 7.85 -6.11 -1.90
N TRP A 5 7.01 -5.39 -1.15
CA TRP A 5 5.78 -4.81 -1.65
C TRP A 5 5.78 -3.30 -1.47
N TYR A 6 4.93 -2.62 -2.23
CA TYR A 6 4.58 -1.23 -2.04
C TYR A 6 3.14 -1.03 -2.51
N THR A 7 2.41 -0.14 -1.85
CA THR A 7 1.11 0.32 -2.32
C THR A 7 1.02 1.85 -2.39
N GLY A 8 0.36 2.34 -3.43
CA GLY A 8 -0.14 3.71 -3.52
C GLY A 8 -1.57 3.71 -4.05
N THR A 9 -2.31 4.77 -3.76
CA THR A 9 -3.66 4.97 -4.30
C THR A 9 -3.71 6.31 -4.99
N PHE A 10 -4.30 6.32 -6.18
CA PHE A 10 -4.37 7.50 -7.02
C PHE A 10 -5.74 7.59 -7.67
N LYS A 11 -6.11 8.80 -8.11
CA LYS A 11 -7.25 8.98 -9.02
C LYS A 11 -7.01 8.16 -10.29
N ASN A 12 -8.08 7.65 -10.88
CA ASN A 12 -8.03 6.92 -12.14
C ASN A 12 -7.70 7.87 -13.31
N ASP A 13 -6.41 8.11 -13.54
CA ASP A 13 -5.88 9.10 -14.47
C ASP A 13 -4.74 8.50 -15.30
N GLU A 14 -4.79 8.66 -16.63
CA GLU A 14 -3.82 8.07 -17.56
C GLU A 14 -2.36 8.42 -17.26
N ARG A 15 -2.12 9.63 -16.72
CA ARG A 15 -0.77 10.11 -16.38
C ARG A 15 -0.14 9.27 -15.28
N ILE A 16 -0.95 8.75 -14.36
CA ILE A 16 -0.48 7.84 -13.31
C ILE A 16 -0.07 6.49 -13.90
N TYR A 17 -0.86 5.92 -14.81
CA TYR A 17 -0.51 4.67 -15.48
C TYR A 17 0.80 4.80 -16.26
N GLN A 18 0.94 5.87 -17.04
CA GLN A 18 2.17 6.16 -17.78
C GLN A 18 3.37 6.29 -16.84
N LYS A 19 3.22 7.00 -15.73
CA LYS A 19 4.30 7.17 -14.76
C LYS A 19 4.69 5.87 -14.08
N VAL A 20 3.73 5.02 -13.73
CA VAL A 20 3.99 3.69 -13.15
C VAL A 20 4.78 2.82 -14.14
N ILE A 21 4.40 2.82 -15.42
CA ILE A 21 5.10 2.05 -16.46
C ILE A 21 6.54 2.57 -16.65
N GLU A 22 6.71 3.89 -16.70
CA GLU A 22 8.02 4.55 -16.80
C GLU A 22 8.93 4.15 -15.63
N LEU A 23 8.46 4.36 -14.40
CA LEU A 23 9.23 4.06 -13.19
C LEU A 23 9.50 2.56 -13.02
N HIS A 24 8.57 1.70 -13.41
CA HIS A 24 8.79 0.24 -13.36
C HIS A 24 9.84 -0.20 -14.38
N SER A 25 9.79 0.36 -15.59
CA SER A 25 10.78 0.09 -16.64
C SER A 25 12.18 0.56 -16.23
N GLN A 26 12.27 1.76 -15.64
CA GLN A 26 13.51 2.28 -15.06
C GLN A 26 14.04 1.35 -13.95
N PHE A 27 13.18 0.96 -13.00
CA PHE A 27 13.53 0.05 -11.92
C PHE A 27 14.09 -1.28 -12.46
N VAL A 28 13.46 -1.87 -13.47
CA VAL A 28 13.92 -3.12 -14.11
C VAL A 28 15.31 -2.94 -14.74
N GLY A 29 15.54 -1.82 -15.44
CA GLY A 29 16.84 -1.51 -16.04
C GLY A 29 17.94 -1.38 -14.99
N GLU A 30 17.69 -0.62 -13.93
CA GLU A 30 18.63 -0.45 -12.82
C GLU A 30 18.89 -1.76 -12.08
N TRP A 31 17.85 -2.57 -11.86
CA TRP A 31 17.97 -3.85 -11.19
C TRP A 31 18.88 -4.79 -11.96
N LYS A 32 18.68 -4.92 -13.28
CA LYS A 32 19.52 -5.77 -14.15
C LYS A 32 20.99 -5.31 -14.18
N ALA A 33 21.25 -4.02 -14.05
CA ALA A 33 22.62 -3.48 -14.04
C ALA A 33 23.35 -3.73 -12.71
N GLN A 34 22.62 -3.94 -11.61
CA GLN A 34 23.19 -4.02 -10.25
C GLN A 34 23.08 -5.42 -9.64
N SER A 35 22.13 -6.24 -10.10
CA SER A 35 21.86 -7.56 -9.53
C SER A 35 22.93 -8.57 -9.95
N PRO A 36 23.63 -9.22 -9.00
CA PRO A 36 24.76 -10.10 -9.30
C PRO A 36 24.36 -11.42 -9.96
N ASP A 37 23.13 -11.92 -9.71
CA ASP A 37 22.62 -13.16 -10.30
C ASP A 37 21.59 -12.92 -11.42
N GLY A 38 21.05 -11.69 -11.52
CA GLY A 38 20.04 -11.33 -12.51
C GLY A 38 18.69 -12.03 -12.32
N ASP A 39 18.50 -12.77 -11.22
CA ASP A 39 17.32 -13.58 -10.96
C ASP A 39 16.32 -12.82 -10.06
N PHE A 40 15.23 -12.39 -10.67
CA PHE A 40 14.18 -11.65 -9.98
C PHE A 40 12.85 -11.79 -10.70
N TYR A 41 11.78 -11.55 -9.95
CA TYR A 41 10.44 -11.36 -10.48
C TYR A 41 9.90 -10.03 -9.99
N THR A 42 9.29 -9.22 -10.84
CA THR A 42 8.70 -7.94 -10.44
C THR A 42 7.43 -7.64 -11.21
N GLN A 43 6.50 -6.95 -10.55
CA GLN A 43 5.24 -6.50 -11.14
C GLN A 43 4.90 -5.10 -10.66
N ALA A 44 4.27 -4.32 -11.55
CA ALA A 44 3.44 -3.17 -11.20
C ALA A 44 2.00 -3.48 -11.65
N LEU A 45 1.10 -3.62 -10.69
CA LEU A 45 -0.28 -4.04 -10.89
C LEU A 45 -1.21 -2.87 -10.59
N PHE A 46 -2.21 -2.71 -11.45
CA PHE A 46 -3.30 -1.73 -11.29
C PHE A 46 -4.57 -2.46 -10.86
N GLN A 47 -5.17 -2.03 -9.77
CA GLN A 47 -6.47 -2.55 -9.34
C GLN A 47 -7.48 -1.41 -9.28
N ALA A 48 -8.56 -1.56 -10.02
CA ALA A 48 -9.63 -0.58 -10.03
C ALA A 48 -10.31 -0.51 -8.66
N LEU A 49 -10.50 0.70 -8.15
CA LEU A 49 -11.20 0.98 -6.91
C LEU A 49 -12.29 2.05 -7.17
N PRO A 50 -13.40 1.66 -7.82
CA PRO A 50 -14.49 2.58 -8.12
C PRO A 50 -15.27 2.97 -6.86
N THR A 51 -15.80 4.19 -6.83
CA THR A 51 -16.63 4.70 -5.71
C THR A 51 -17.89 3.87 -5.47
N LEU A 52 -18.35 3.13 -6.50
CA LEU A 52 -19.46 2.19 -6.41
C LEU A 52 -19.27 1.16 -5.29
N PHE A 53 -18.04 0.72 -5.03
CA PHE A 53 -17.77 -0.24 -3.94
C PHE A 53 -18.07 0.37 -2.56
N ALA A 54 -17.67 1.64 -2.36
CA ALA A 54 -17.96 2.36 -1.13
C ALA A 54 -19.46 2.64 -0.98
N LYS A 55 -20.14 3.06 -2.06
CA LYS A 55 -21.59 3.27 -2.09
C LYS A 55 -22.35 2.02 -1.65
N HIS A 56 -22.08 0.87 -2.28
CA HIS A 56 -22.72 -0.40 -1.91
C HIS A 56 -22.35 -0.83 -0.49
N SER A 57 -21.13 -0.52 -0.02
CA SER A 57 -20.77 -0.82 1.36
C SER A 57 -21.63 -0.02 2.34
N VAL A 58 -21.85 1.27 2.12
CA VAL A 58 -22.68 2.12 2.98
C VAL A 58 -24.13 1.64 3.00
N GLU A 59 -24.69 1.32 1.83
CA GLU A 59 -26.05 0.75 1.70
C GLU A 59 -26.24 -0.56 2.48
N LYS A 60 -25.15 -1.30 2.73
CA LYS A 60 -25.14 -2.57 3.46
C LYS A 60 -24.60 -2.47 4.89
N GLY A 61 -24.58 -1.27 5.48
CA GLY A 61 -24.20 -1.03 6.88
C GLY A 61 -22.78 -0.49 7.09
N GLY A 62 -22.03 -0.22 6.02
CA GLY A 62 -20.70 0.39 6.05
C GLY A 62 -19.57 -0.57 6.44
N ASN A 63 -18.34 -0.06 6.44
CA ASN A 63 -17.14 -0.77 6.90
C ASN A 63 -16.11 0.23 7.47
N VAL A 64 -14.93 -0.28 7.85
CA VAL A 64 -13.87 0.52 8.49
C VAL A 64 -12.79 1.03 7.51
N LEU A 65 -12.92 0.81 6.21
CA LEU A 65 -11.91 1.20 5.23
C LEU A 65 -11.91 2.71 4.96
N GLY A 66 -13.02 3.41 5.24
CA GLY A 66 -13.14 4.86 5.09
C GLY A 66 -13.13 5.36 3.64
N LEU A 67 -13.43 4.49 2.68
CA LEU A 67 -13.46 4.81 1.24
C LEU A 67 -14.69 5.62 0.82
N ASP A 68 -15.69 5.73 1.69
CA ASP A 68 -16.93 6.48 1.47
C ASP A 68 -16.74 8.00 1.42
N ARG A 69 -15.58 8.51 1.85
CA ARG A 69 -15.20 9.92 1.71
C ARG A 69 -14.70 10.28 0.30
N GLU A 70 -14.32 9.29 -0.49
CA GLU A 70 -13.73 9.52 -1.82
C GLU A 70 -14.86 9.66 -2.85
N THR A 71 -14.79 10.70 -3.68
CA THR A 71 -15.86 11.05 -4.63
C THR A 71 -15.53 10.71 -6.08
N GLU A 72 -14.30 10.31 -6.37
CA GLU A 72 -13.79 9.99 -7.69
C GLU A 72 -13.31 8.53 -7.75
N ASN A 73 -13.36 7.91 -8.93
CA ASN A 73 -12.83 6.56 -9.12
C ASN A 73 -11.31 6.55 -8.97
N MET A 74 -10.80 5.51 -8.33
CA MET A 74 -9.39 5.40 -7.99
C MET A 74 -8.78 4.12 -8.56
N ILE A 75 -7.47 4.06 -8.46
CA ILE A 75 -6.68 2.86 -8.65
C ILE A 75 -5.77 2.63 -7.47
N ILE A 76 -5.63 1.37 -7.09
CA ILE A 76 -4.54 0.91 -6.23
C ILE A 76 -3.41 0.50 -7.16
N VAL A 77 -2.24 1.09 -6.96
CA VAL A 77 -0.99 0.64 -7.56
C VAL A 77 -0.31 -0.26 -6.55
N GLN A 78 -0.13 -1.53 -6.92
CA GLN A 78 0.71 -2.46 -6.20
C GLN A 78 2.02 -2.64 -6.97
N PHE A 79 3.14 -2.34 -6.34
CA PHE A 79 4.44 -2.72 -6.84
C PHE A 79 4.96 -3.89 -6.01
N ASN A 80 5.58 -4.88 -6.65
CA ASN A 80 6.31 -5.92 -5.95
C ASN A 80 7.58 -6.34 -6.68
N ILE A 81 8.54 -6.86 -5.91
CA ILE A 81 9.70 -7.59 -6.42
C ILE A 81 9.97 -8.79 -5.50
N ALA A 82 10.37 -9.92 -6.07
CA ALA A 82 10.81 -11.11 -5.38
C ALA A 82 12.26 -11.43 -5.78
N VAL A 83 13.13 -11.60 -4.77
CA VAL A 83 14.59 -11.78 -4.93
C VAL A 83 15.12 -12.92 -4.06
N LYS A 84 16.39 -13.31 -4.26
CA LYS A 84 17.09 -14.31 -3.44
C LYS A 84 18.20 -13.64 -2.62
N GLY A 85 18.28 -13.99 -1.33
CA GLY A 85 19.33 -13.49 -0.42
C GLY A 85 18.97 -12.17 0.28
N VAL A 86 19.48 -12.01 1.51
CA VAL A 86 19.16 -10.89 2.40
C VAL A 86 19.71 -9.56 1.87
N GLU A 87 20.88 -9.60 1.21
CA GLU A 87 21.48 -8.42 0.59
C GLU A 87 20.63 -7.89 -0.57
N GLN A 88 20.14 -8.77 -1.45
CA GLN A 88 19.23 -8.36 -2.52
C GLN A 88 17.88 -7.90 -1.97
N GLU A 89 17.36 -8.50 -0.90
CA GLU A 89 16.13 -8.01 -0.28
C GLU A 89 16.30 -6.58 0.25
N THR A 90 17.44 -6.28 0.86
CA THR A 90 17.74 -4.93 1.38
C THR A 90 17.76 -3.91 0.23
N LEU A 91 18.47 -4.23 -0.86
CA LEU A 91 18.50 -3.39 -2.06
C LEU A 91 17.10 -3.25 -2.70
N ALA A 92 16.33 -4.33 -2.74
CA ALA A 92 14.97 -4.35 -3.26
C ALA A 92 14.06 -3.41 -2.46
N ARG A 93 14.15 -3.42 -1.13
CA ARG A 93 13.39 -2.51 -0.25
C ARG A 93 13.74 -1.05 -0.50
N GLU A 94 15.02 -0.74 -0.60
CA GLU A 94 15.48 0.62 -0.87
C GLU A 94 14.93 1.12 -2.21
N LYS A 95 15.13 0.36 -3.29
CA LYS A 95 14.66 0.76 -4.64
C LYS A 95 13.14 0.79 -4.75
N SER A 96 12.42 -0.14 -4.10
CA SER A 96 10.95 -0.12 -4.04
C SER A 96 10.42 1.13 -3.33
N ARG A 97 11.12 1.58 -2.27
CA ARG A 97 10.80 2.83 -1.58
C ARG A 97 11.06 4.04 -2.48
N GLN A 98 12.15 4.06 -3.22
CA GLN A 98 12.45 5.14 -4.19
C GLN A 98 11.38 5.22 -5.28
N PHE A 99 10.97 4.09 -5.86
CA PHE A 99 9.83 4.00 -6.78
C PHE A 99 8.57 4.62 -6.15
N GLY A 100 8.25 4.22 -4.92
CA GLY A 100 7.06 4.68 -4.23
C GLY A 100 7.06 6.18 -3.88
N VAL A 101 8.22 6.74 -3.54
CA VAL A 101 8.41 8.18 -3.29
C VAL A 101 8.25 8.96 -4.59
N ALA A 102 8.91 8.53 -5.67
CA ALA A 102 8.84 9.20 -6.97
C ALA A 102 7.41 9.19 -7.53
N LEU A 103 6.71 8.06 -7.44
CA LEU A 103 5.33 7.94 -7.90
C LEU A 103 4.39 8.84 -7.10
N ARG A 104 4.55 8.89 -5.77
CA ARG A 104 3.73 9.75 -4.90
C ARG A 104 3.96 11.23 -5.20
N ALA A 105 5.22 11.65 -5.32
CA ALA A 105 5.57 13.04 -5.64
C ALA A 105 4.98 13.46 -7.01
N TYR A 106 5.01 12.56 -7.99
CA TYR A 106 4.35 12.81 -9.28
C TYR A 106 2.83 12.88 -9.14
N GLY A 107 2.22 11.95 -8.41
CA GLY A 107 0.78 11.96 -8.15
C GLY A 107 0.32 13.24 -7.46
N GLU A 108 1.11 13.77 -6.54
CA GLU A 108 0.89 15.07 -5.90
C GLU A 108 1.00 16.22 -6.90
N SER A 109 2.02 16.22 -7.77
CA SER A 109 2.23 17.30 -8.74
C SER A 109 1.12 17.40 -9.81
N VAL A 110 0.44 16.28 -10.10
CA VAL A 110 -0.69 16.25 -11.06
C VAL A 110 -2.07 16.24 -10.38
N GLY A 111 -2.13 16.35 -9.04
CA GLY A 111 -3.39 16.40 -8.28
C GLY A 111 -4.16 15.07 -8.21
N CYS A 112 -3.46 13.94 -8.41
CA CYS A 112 -4.05 12.60 -8.45
C CYS A 112 -3.73 11.75 -7.21
N ASN A 113 -2.92 12.23 -6.26
CA ASN A 113 -2.64 11.47 -5.04
C ASN A 113 -3.88 11.30 -4.17
N VAL A 114 -4.15 10.08 -3.71
CA VAL A 114 -5.24 9.78 -2.76
C VAL A 114 -4.63 9.30 -1.44
N PRO A 115 -4.95 9.94 -0.29
CA PRO A 115 -4.39 9.58 1.01
C PRO A 115 -5.08 8.35 1.63
N TRP A 116 -5.17 7.27 0.85
CA TRP A 116 -5.68 5.96 1.27
C TRP A 116 -4.67 4.87 0.87
N LEU A 117 -4.45 3.87 1.71
CA LEU A 117 -3.52 2.77 1.42
C LEU A 117 -4.17 1.43 1.71
N TYR A 118 -4.01 0.48 0.81
CA TYR A 118 -4.52 -0.87 1.02
C TYR A 118 -3.58 -1.68 1.91
N LEU A 119 -4.03 -2.00 3.12
CA LEU A 119 -3.23 -2.65 4.15
C LEU A 119 -2.53 -3.93 3.68
N ASN A 120 -3.17 -4.72 2.83
CA ASN A 120 -2.63 -6.02 2.39
C ASN A 120 -1.37 -5.92 1.53
N TYR A 121 -1.09 -4.75 0.94
CA TYR A 121 0.06 -4.53 0.06
C TYR A 121 1.07 -3.51 0.61
N ALA A 122 0.77 -2.94 1.77
CA ALA A 122 1.61 -1.94 2.40
C ALA A 122 2.88 -2.58 2.95
N ASP A 123 4.04 -1.97 2.68
CA ASP A 123 5.29 -2.36 3.33
C ASP A 123 5.35 -1.83 4.76
N TYR A 124 6.28 -2.37 5.56
CA TYR A 124 6.39 -2.04 7.00
C TYR A 124 6.60 -0.54 7.30
N TYR A 125 7.11 0.25 6.35
CA TYR A 125 7.33 1.69 6.53
C TYR A 125 6.09 2.54 6.24
N GLN A 126 5.05 1.96 5.65
CA GLN A 126 3.80 2.65 5.32
C GLN A 126 2.82 2.57 6.50
N ASP A 127 1.91 3.54 6.61
CA ASP A 127 0.86 3.53 7.63
C ASP A 127 -0.53 3.40 6.98
N PRO A 128 -0.97 2.18 6.64
CA PRO A 128 -2.28 1.98 6.04
C PRO A 128 -3.42 2.21 7.02
N LEU A 129 -3.24 1.90 8.31
CA LEU A 129 -4.29 2.10 9.32
C LEU A 129 -4.58 3.60 9.49
N GLY A 130 -3.55 4.45 9.55
CA GLY A 130 -3.74 5.90 9.60
C GLY A 130 -4.56 6.47 8.45
N SER A 131 -4.56 5.78 7.31
CA SER A 131 -5.32 6.19 6.15
C SER A 131 -6.84 5.93 6.25
N TYR A 132 -7.32 5.14 7.22
CA TYR A 132 -8.75 4.77 7.30
C TYR A 132 -9.63 5.83 7.98
N GLY A 133 -9.02 6.85 8.57
CA GLY A 133 -9.70 7.95 9.25
C GLY A 133 -9.99 7.67 10.73
N GLY A 134 -9.96 8.72 11.56
CA GLY A 134 -9.98 8.61 13.02
C GLY A 134 -11.21 7.87 13.58
N VAL A 135 -12.39 8.08 13.00
CA VAL A 135 -13.62 7.39 13.43
C VAL A 135 -13.50 5.87 13.24
N ASN A 136 -12.93 5.43 12.12
CA ASN A 136 -12.77 4.01 11.83
C ASN A 136 -11.66 3.40 12.69
N ILE A 137 -10.58 4.12 12.91
CA ILE A 137 -9.51 3.70 13.83
C ILE A 137 -10.03 3.53 15.26
N ALA A 138 -10.88 4.44 15.74
CA ALA A 138 -11.54 4.30 17.04
C ALA A 138 -12.44 3.05 17.10
N LYS A 139 -13.21 2.76 16.03
CA LYS A 139 -14.02 1.53 15.95
C LYS A 139 -13.16 0.27 15.99
N ILE A 140 -12.07 0.22 15.23
CA ILE A 140 -11.14 -0.93 15.22
C ILE A 140 -10.52 -1.11 16.61
N ARG A 141 -10.12 -0.02 17.27
CA ARG A 141 -9.54 -0.04 18.62
C ARG A 141 -10.56 -0.54 19.66
N ALA A 142 -11.81 -0.07 19.58
CA ALA A 142 -12.87 -0.55 20.45
C ALA A 142 -13.18 -2.03 20.26
N ALA A 143 -13.19 -2.51 19.01
CA ALA A 143 -13.34 -3.94 18.70
C ALA A 143 -12.18 -4.77 19.27
N ALA A 144 -10.94 -4.31 19.10
CA ALA A 144 -9.77 -4.98 19.66
C ALA A 144 -9.86 -5.08 21.20
N LEU A 145 -10.27 -4.01 21.89
CA LEU A 145 -10.45 -4.03 23.35
C LEU A 145 -11.58 -4.97 23.80
N LYS A 146 -12.67 -5.05 23.04
CA LYS A 146 -13.83 -5.88 23.38
C LYS A 146 -13.55 -7.37 23.17
N TYR A 147 -12.85 -7.72 22.10
CA TYR A 147 -12.71 -9.11 21.65
C TYR A 147 -11.32 -9.71 21.86
N ASP A 148 -10.29 -8.88 22.09
CA ASP A 148 -8.92 -9.29 22.44
C ASP A 148 -8.41 -8.46 23.63
N PRO A 149 -9.08 -8.52 24.81
CA PRO A 149 -8.72 -7.70 25.97
C PRO A 149 -7.29 -7.96 26.46
N ASP A 150 -6.80 -9.19 26.33
CA ASP A 150 -5.44 -9.59 26.69
C ASP A 150 -4.41 -9.27 25.60
N LYS A 151 -4.84 -8.63 24.50
CA LYS A 151 -3.99 -8.15 23.39
C LYS A 151 -3.15 -9.28 22.78
N VAL A 152 -3.67 -10.50 22.74
CA VAL A 152 -2.98 -11.68 22.22
C VAL A 152 -2.54 -11.43 20.78
N PHE A 153 -3.41 -10.88 19.92
CA PHE A 153 -3.09 -10.63 18.51
C PHE A 153 -2.25 -9.36 18.29
N GLN A 154 -2.22 -8.46 19.27
CA GLN A 154 -1.36 -7.28 19.24
C GLN A 154 0.07 -7.61 19.69
N ASN A 155 0.24 -8.56 20.61
CA ASN A 155 1.52 -8.86 21.28
C ASN A 155 2.18 -10.15 20.79
N ARG A 156 1.40 -11.21 20.52
CA ARG A 156 1.92 -12.56 20.24
C ARG A 156 1.88 -12.96 18.77
N SER A 157 1.25 -12.16 17.91
CA SER A 157 1.26 -12.38 16.47
C SER A 157 2.36 -11.52 15.83
N PRO A 158 3.43 -12.12 15.27
CA PRO A 158 4.50 -11.38 14.61
C PRO A 158 4.01 -10.72 13.31
N GLY A 159 4.63 -9.59 12.95
CA GLY A 159 4.34 -8.86 11.72
C GLY A 159 2.96 -8.18 11.69
N GLY A 160 2.60 -7.68 10.50
CA GLY A 160 1.35 -6.97 10.25
C GLY A 160 1.23 -5.60 10.94
N PHE A 161 0.21 -4.85 10.56
CA PHE A 161 -0.09 -3.55 11.15
C PHE A 161 -0.93 -3.74 12.41
N LYS A 162 -0.39 -3.33 13.56
CA LYS A 162 -1.05 -3.47 14.86
C LYS A 162 -1.74 -2.17 15.23
N ILE A 163 -3.05 -2.23 15.51
CA ILE A 163 -3.83 -1.06 15.94
C ILE A 163 -3.30 -0.46 17.25
N SER A 164 -2.65 -1.26 18.10
CA SER A 164 -2.00 -0.79 19.32
C SER A 164 -0.72 0.01 19.11
N ARG A 165 -0.10 -0.10 17.92
CA ARG A 165 1.15 0.60 17.56
C ARG A 165 0.90 1.81 16.65
N HIS A 166 -0.31 1.92 16.09
CA HIS A 166 -0.73 3.09 15.34
C HIS A 166 -1.09 4.21 16.34
N LEU A 167 -0.25 5.25 16.34
CA LEU A 167 -0.47 6.48 17.09
C LEU A 167 -1.39 7.36 16.22
N GLY A 168 -2.67 7.36 16.54
CA GLY A 168 -3.65 8.32 16.04
C GLY A 168 -3.90 9.39 17.07
#